data_AF-A0A8S3XSB6-F1
#
_entry.id   AF-A0A8S3XSB6-F1
#
_cell.length_a   1.000
_cell.length_b   1.000
_cell.length_c   1.000
_cell.angle_alpha   90.00
_cell.angle_beta   90.00
_cell.angle_gamma   90.00
#
_symmetry.space_group_name_H-M   'P 1'
#
loop_
_entity.id
_entity.type
_entity.pdbx_description
1 polymer ?
#
loop_
_entity_poly.entity_id
_entity_poly.type
_entity_poly.pdbx_seq_one_letter_code
_entity_poly.pdbx_strand_id
1 'polypeptide(L)'
;MASTPKKRKHVTLTVFQKCEILDHIKEGAIFMEKAKYFHERLGQGEFSASKGWLEKFKKRHGIRQLKITDEKLSKNEDAVKPFQDKFMDIIKEKDLSAEQIYNADEPGL
;
A
#
# COMPACT_ATOMS: atom_id res chain seq x y z
N MET A 1 -8.11 -4.49 -48.57
CA MET A 1 -6.73 -4.21 -48.11
C MET A 1 -6.68 -4.48 -46.61
N ALA A 2 -6.00 -5.53 -46.16
CA ALA A 2 -5.94 -5.89 -44.74
C ALA A 2 -4.86 -5.04 -44.04
N SER A 3 -5.28 -4.23 -43.06
CA SER A 3 -4.38 -3.42 -42.24
C SER A 3 -3.54 -4.32 -41.34
N THR A 4 -2.22 -4.32 -41.53
CA THR A 4 -1.30 -5.14 -40.74
C THR A 4 -1.18 -4.60 -39.30
N PRO A 5 -1.17 -5.47 -38.27
CA PRO A 5 -1.11 -5.04 -36.88
C PRO A 5 0.24 -4.39 -36.54
N LYS A 6 0.19 -3.13 -36.09
CA LYS A 6 1.35 -2.35 -35.65
C LYS A 6 1.97 -3.01 -34.40
N LYS A 7 3.17 -3.57 -34.54
CA LYS A 7 3.91 -4.21 -33.43
C LYS A 7 4.11 -3.20 -32.31
N ARG A 8 3.54 -3.46 -31.13
CA ARG A 8 3.74 -2.65 -29.93
C ARG A 8 5.19 -2.82 -29.47
N LYS A 9 5.94 -1.72 -29.42
CA LYS A 9 7.29 -1.70 -28.84
C LYS A 9 7.16 -1.95 -27.34
N HIS A 10 7.84 -2.97 -26.83
CA HIS A 10 7.84 -3.28 -25.40
C HIS A 10 8.80 -2.32 -24.70
N VAL A 11 8.27 -1.22 -24.17
CA VAL A 11 9.03 -0.33 -23.30
C VAL A 11 8.98 -0.90 -21.88
N THR A 12 10.16 -1.18 -21.32
CA THR A 12 10.27 -1.76 -19.98
C THR A 12 10.53 -0.63 -19.00
N LEU A 13 9.63 -0.46 -18.03
CA LEU A 13 9.82 0.53 -16.96
C LEU A 13 11.02 0.14 -16.10
N THR A 14 11.82 1.14 -15.71
CA THR A 14 12.92 0.96 -14.76
C THR A 14 12.39 0.62 -13.36
N VAL A 15 13.26 0.09 -12.49
CA VAL A 15 12.89 -0.19 -11.09
C VAL A 15 12.40 1.07 -10.39
N PHE A 16 13.09 2.20 -10.60
CA PHE A 16 12.70 3.50 -10.05
C PHE A 16 11.30 3.94 -10.50
N GLN A 17 11.02 3.85 -11.80
CA GLN A 17 9.69 4.19 -12.35
C GLN A 17 8.59 3.26 -11.79
N LYS A 18 8.90 2.00 -11.54
CA LYS A 18 7.97 1.05 -10.91
C LYS A 18 7.70 1.42 -9.45
N CYS A 19 8.72 1.84 -8.69
CA CYS A 19 8.57 2.29 -7.30
C CYS A 19 7.74 3.57 -7.22
N GLU A 20 8.01 4.59 -8.05
CA GLU A 20 7.21 5.82 -8.06
C GLU A 20 5.73 5.55 -8.37
N ILE A 21 5.45 4.64 -9.30
CA ILE A 21 4.09 4.22 -9.60
C ILE A 21 3.44 3.59 -8.37
N LEU A 22 4.15 2.70 -7.67
CA LEU A 22 3.64 2.01 -6.48
C LEU A 22 3.40 2.96 -5.29
N ASP A 23 4.26 3.95 -5.08
CA ASP A 23 4.13 4.87 -3.94
C ASP A 23 2.95 5.84 -4.12
N HIS A 24 2.72 6.35 -5.33
CA HIS A 24 1.51 7.14 -5.62
C HIS A 24 0.20 6.33 -5.54
N ILE A 25 0.26 5.01 -5.74
CA ILE A 25 -0.89 4.12 -5.55
C ILE A 25 -1.19 3.90 -4.06
N LYS A 26 -0.18 3.97 -3.18
CA LYS A 26 -0.34 3.83 -1.72
C LYS A 26 -1.01 5.06 -1.08
N GLU A 27 -0.85 6.25 -1.67
CA GLU A 27 -1.43 7.52 -1.20
C GLU A 27 -2.96 7.65 -1.43
N GLY A 28 -3.65 6.56 -1.80
CA GLY A 28 -5.10 6.55 -1.96
C GLY A 28 -5.60 6.98 -3.35
N ALA A 29 -4.70 7.30 -4.29
CA ALA A 29 -5.08 7.58 -5.66
C ALA A 29 -5.64 6.32 -6.35
N ILE A 30 -6.77 6.47 -7.04
CA ILE A 30 -7.38 5.37 -7.78
C ILE A 30 -6.41 4.95 -8.89
N PHE A 31 -5.96 3.70 -8.85
CA PHE A 31 -5.00 3.09 -9.78
C PHE A 31 -5.24 3.46 -11.26
N MET A 32 -6.51 3.55 -11.65
CA MET A 32 -6.95 3.87 -13.00
C MET A 32 -6.67 5.33 -13.41
N GLU A 33 -6.75 6.28 -12.48
CA GLU A 33 -6.45 7.70 -12.74
C GLU A 33 -4.94 7.90 -12.96
N LYS A 34 -4.11 7.30 -12.10
CA LYS A 34 -2.66 7.41 -12.24
C LYS A 34 -2.16 6.72 -13.52
N ALA A 35 -2.79 5.60 -13.91
CA ALA A 35 -2.50 4.95 -15.18
C ALA A 35 -2.80 5.84 -16.39
N LYS A 36 -3.90 6.61 -16.36
CA LYS A 36 -4.23 7.59 -17.41
C LYS A 36 -3.22 8.74 -17.43
N TYR A 37 -2.89 9.29 -16.26
CA TYR A 37 -1.88 10.34 -16.11
C TYR A 37 -0.52 9.96 -16.72
N PHE A 38 -0.02 8.75 -16.43
CA PHE A 38 1.24 8.28 -17.01
C PHE A 38 1.12 8.00 -18.50
N HIS A 39 -0.04 7.51 -18.96
CA HIS A 39 -0.28 7.32 -20.38
C HIS A 39 -0.23 8.63 -21.16
N GLU A 40 -0.85 9.70 -20.65
CA GLU A 40 -0.82 11.04 -21.26
C GLU A 40 0.61 11.60 -21.35
N ARG A 41 1.46 11.29 -20.36
CA ARG A 41 2.85 11.78 -20.31
C ARG A 41 3.86 10.95 -21.09
N LEU A 42 3.66 9.64 -21.19
CA LEU A 42 4.68 8.70 -21.71
C LEU A 42 4.27 8.00 -23.02
N GLY A 43 2.98 8.04 -23.36
CA GLY A 43 2.40 7.23 -24.42
C GLY A 43 2.24 7.92 -25.76
N GLN A 44 2.21 7.12 -26.83
CA GLN A 44 1.58 7.46 -28.11
C GLN A 44 0.50 6.41 -28.42
N GLY A 45 -0.74 6.84 -28.67
CA GLY A 45 -1.88 5.97 -29.02
C GLY A 45 -2.97 5.93 -27.95
N GLU A 46 -4.04 5.17 -28.19
CA GLU A 46 -5.14 5.07 -27.21
C GLU A 46 -4.85 4.08 -26.08
N PHE A 47 -5.19 4.48 -24.87
CA PHE A 47 -5.17 3.64 -23.68
C PHE A 47 -6.46 3.79 -22.89
N SER A 48 -7.00 2.66 -22.47
CA SER A 48 -8.14 2.60 -21.56
C SER A 48 -7.73 1.88 -20.30
N ALA A 49 -7.70 2.61 -19.18
CA ALA A 49 -7.52 2.08 -17.83
C ALA A 49 -8.77 1.33 -17.35
N SER A 50 -9.24 0.36 -18.13
CA SER A 50 -10.42 -0.45 -17.84
C SER A 50 -10.19 -1.37 -16.63
N LYS A 51 -11.29 -1.82 -16.02
CA LYS A 51 -11.25 -2.83 -14.94
C LYS A 51 -10.50 -4.10 -15.37
N GLY A 52 -10.72 -4.58 -16.60
CA GLY A 52 -10.03 -5.74 -17.13
C GLY A 52 -8.52 -5.54 -17.34
N TRP A 53 -8.09 -4.33 -17.67
CA TRP A 53 -6.67 -3.98 -17.71
C TRP A 53 -6.05 -4.02 -16.31
N LEU A 54 -6.73 -3.42 -15.32
CA LEU A 54 -6.27 -3.38 -13.94
C LEU A 54 -6.06 -4.79 -13.36
N GLU A 55 -7.02 -5.70 -13.54
CA GLU A 55 -6.91 -7.08 -13.06
C GLU A 55 -5.74 -7.82 -13.70
N LYS A 56 -5.53 -7.65 -15.01
CA LYS A 56 -4.39 -8.26 -15.72
C LYS A 56 -3.06 -7.66 -15.28
N PHE A 57 -3.00 -6.34 -15.05
CA PHE A 57 -1.82 -5.65 -14.56
C PHE A 57 -1.43 -6.16 -13.17
N LYS A 58 -2.39 -6.20 -12.25
CA LYS A 58 -2.21 -6.74 -10.91
C LYS A 58 -1.68 -8.18 -10.94
N LYS A 59 -2.32 -9.04 -11.74
CA LYS A 59 -1.90 -10.45 -11.91
C LYS A 59 -0.48 -10.56 -12.45
N ARG A 60 -0.11 -9.78 -13.47
CA ARG A 60 1.22 -9.82 -14.09
C ARG A 60 2.33 -9.39 -13.15
N HIS A 61 2.07 -8.40 -12.30
CA HIS A 61 3.06 -7.85 -11.39
C HIS A 61 2.96 -8.42 -9.97
N GLY A 62 2.14 -9.46 -9.75
CA GLY A 62 1.96 -10.07 -8.44
C GLY A 62 1.36 -9.12 -7.40
N ILE A 63 0.72 -8.02 -7.83
CA ILE A 63 0.07 -7.06 -6.93
C ILE A 63 -1.22 -7.71 -6.45
N ARG A 64 -1.15 -8.32 -5.28
CA ARG A 64 -2.33 -8.82 -4.58
C ARG A 64 -2.89 -7.66 -3.80
N GLN A 65 -4.22 -7.50 -3.82
CA GLN A 65 -4.86 -6.87 -2.68
C GLN A 65 -4.63 -7.83 -1.52
N LEU A 66 -3.51 -7.66 -0.81
CA LEU A 66 -3.48 -8.07 0.57
C LEU A 66 -4.65 -7.33 1.17
N LYS A 67 -5.63 -8.08 1.69
CA LYS A 67 -6.49 -7.53 2.73
C LYS A 67 -5.48 -7.17 3.79
N ILE A 68 -5.00 -5.95 3.74
CA ILE A 68 -4.45 -5.28 4.89
C ILE A 68 -5.68 -5.15 5.77
N THR A 69 -5.99 -6.25 6.45
CA THR A 69 -6.57 -6.23 7.78
C THR A 69 -5.47 -5.72 8.70
N ASP A 70 -4.88 -4.56 8.38
CA ASP A 70 -4.53 -3.64 9.45
C ASP A 70 -5.89 -3.33 10.02
N GLU A 71 -6.13 -3.90 11.20
CA GLU A 71 -6.51 -3.03 12.28
C GLU A 71 -7.44 -1.89 11.84
N LYS A 72 -8.63 -2.26 11.39
CA LYS A 72 -9.77 -1.71 12.09
C LYS A 72 -9.73 -2.32 13.49
N LEU A 73 -8.68 -1.99 14.26
CA LEU A 73 -8.75 -1.85 15.69
C LEU A 73 -10.01 -1.01 15.83
N SER A 74 -11.10 -1.66 16.22
CA SER A 74 -12.14 -0.94 16.91
C SER A 74 -11.38 -0.12 17.93
N LYS A 75 -11.28 1.20 17.72
CA LYS A 75 -10.81 2.11 18.75
C LYS A 75 -11.83 1.94 19.86
N ASN A 76 -11.58 0.98 20.74
CA ASN A 76 -12.35 0.78 21.94
C ASN A 76 -11.85 1.86 22.88
N GLU A 77 -12.27 3.10 22.62
CA GLU A 77 -11.86 4.29 23.37
C GLU A 77 -12.20 4.11 24.86
N ASP A 78 -13.28 3.37 25.14
CA ASP A 78 -13.69 2.99 26.50
C ASP A 78 -12.69 2.05 27.19
N ALA A 79 -11.91 1.26 26.45
CA ALA A 79 -10.88 0.37 27.00
C ALA A 79 -9.51 1.06 27.21
N VAL A 80 -9.33 2.29 26.70
CA VAL A 80 -8.04 3.01 26.83
C VAL A 80 -7.76 3.40 28.28
N LYS A 81 -8.73 4.02 28.97
CA LYS A 81 -8.54 4.44 30.36
C LYS A 81 -8.29 3.26 31.32
N PRO A 82 -9.10 2.17 31.30
CA PRO A 82 -8.83 1.00 32.13
C PRO A 82 -7.45 0.37 31.88
N PHE A 83 -6.98 0.39 30.62
CA PHE A 83 -5.65 -0.09 30.29
C PHE A 83 -4.55 0.81 30.89
N GLN A 84 -4.68 2.13 30.73
CA GLN A 84 -3.72 3.09 31.29
C GLN A 84 -3.62 2.98 32.82
N ASP A 85 -4.77 2.91 33.52
CA ASP A 85 -4.80 2.78 34.98
C ASP A 85 -4.09 1.49 35.42
N LYS A 86 -4.46 0.36 34.82
CA LYS A 86 -3.84 -0.94 35.11
C LYS A 86 -2.34 -0.96 34.79
N PHE A 87 -1.92 -0.32 33.70
CA PHE A 87 -0.52 -0.25 33.31
C PHE A 87 0.30 0.58 34.32
N MET A 88 -0.25 1.70 34.80
CA MET A 88 0.37 2.53 35.83
C MET A 88 0.45 1.82 37.18
N ASP A 89 -0.55 1.02 37.54
CA ASP A 89 -0.52 0.19 38.75
C ASP A 89 0.61 -0.84 38.68
N ILE A 90 0.80 -1.49 37.52
CA ILE A 90 1.90 -2.46 37.32
C ILE A 90 3.26 -1.77 37.41
N ILE A 91 3.43 -0.57 36.85
CA ILE A 91 4.67 0.19 36.95
C ILE A 91 5.01 0.49 38.41
N LYS A 92 4.02 0.93 39.20
CA LYS A 92 4.20 1.25 40.62
C LYS A 92 4.43 0.01 41.48
N GLU A 93 3.67 -1.06 41.25
CA GLU A 93 3.78 -2.31 42.00
C GLU A 93 5.15 -2.98 41.81
N LYS A 94 5.69 -2.89 40.58
CA LYS A 94 6.96 -3.53 40.21
C LYS A 94 8.16 -2.59 40.22
N ASP A 95 7.97 -1.33 40.58
CA ASP A 95 8.99 -0.28 40.58
C ASP A 95 9.78 -0.22 39.25
N LEU A 96 9.06 -0.26 38.13
CA LEU A 96 9.67 -0.35 36.79
C LEU A 96 10.23 1.00 36.36
N SER A 97 11.48 1.01 35.89
CA SER A 97 12.05 2.18 35.22
C SER A 97 11.62 2.24 33.75
N ALA A 98 11.75 3.43 33.15
CA ALA A 98 11.45 3.62 31.73
C ALA A 98 12.29 2.70 30.81
N GLU A 99 13.50 2.35 31.23
CA GLU A 99 14.41 1.45 30.50
C GLU A 99 13.94 -0.02 30.51
N GLN A 100 12.98 -0.37 31.37
CA GLN A 100 12.42 -1.72 31.47
C GLN A 100 11.09 -1.87 30.71
N ILE A 101 10.61 -0.80 30.09
CA ILE A 101 9.35 -0.77 29.35
C ILE A 101 9.66 -0.86 27.86
N TYR A 102 9.25 -1.96 27.23
CA TYR A 102 9.51 -2.22 25.81
C TYR A 102 8.19 -2.38 25.05
N ASN A 103 8.12 -1.80 23.84
CA ASN A 103 7.04 -2.08 22.90
C ASN A 103 7.30 -3.44 22.24
N ALA A 104 6.37 -4.39 22.37
CA ALA A 104 6.48 -5.72 21.78
C ALA A 104 6.04 -5.77 20.30
N ASP A 105 5.44 -4.70 19.79
CA ASP A 105 4.87 -4.63 18.43
C ASP A 105 5.94 -4.38 17.34
N GLU A 106 7.10 -3.85 17.72
CA GLU A 106 8.25 -3.75 16.84
C GLU A 106 9.22 -4.89 17.17
N PRO A 107 9.30 -5.96 16.36
CA PRO A 107 10.42 -6.88 16.48
C PRO A 107 11.69 -6.10 16.08
N GLY A 108 12.47 -5.69 17.07
CA GLY A 108 13.82 -5.20 16.86
C GLY A 108 14.73 -6.33 16.42
N LEU A 109 14.78 -6.60 15.11
CA LEU A 109 15.86 -7.30 14.38
C LEU A 109 15.78 -6.97 12.88
#